data_AF-A0A956NF59-F1
#
_entry.id   AF-A0A956NF59-F1
#
_cell.length_a   1.000
_cell.length_b   1.000
_cell.length_c   1.000
_cell.angle_alpha   90.00
_cell.angle_beta   90.00
_cell.angle_gamma   90.00
#
_symmetry.space_group_name_H-M   'P 1'
#
loop_
_entity.id
_entity.type
_entity.pdbx_description
1 polymer ?
#
loop_
_entity_poly.entity_id
_entity_poly.type
_entity_poly.pdbx_seq_one_letter_code
_entity_poly.pdbx_strand_id
1 'polypeptide(L)'
;MKKTLLAIGTLCLVGSPVLAGPNANGSLILAWADGVVQCFDGGAGVEDYCGATGIQNCTDALVETTGADVIVLNVIAAFSPFSNPRLAGVAFGWSYDEEEVFLRDYGSCGDFELPNNDWPASGSGTAVTWSVAQMGQLTDVYWLAAYNYYGNPQLLALEPHPSQGAVFADDDVPSNLDPIGWLGAFGFDTTGSLPCPPDENIPGACCYLDCSCEVLPRADCTGDWLGEGTSCDPNPCSCSPPGACCFFETQECVFVTPDECDAIGGVFLGEIPCDPNPCLPIPVLDQSWGEVKGHYRNDE
;
A
#
# COMPACT_ATOMS: atom_id res chain seq x y z
N MET A 1 39.62 47.98 -9.21
CA MET A 1 39.35 46.53 -9.30
C MET A 1 38.09 46.22 -8.50
N LYS A 2 36.92 46.21 -9.16
CA LYS A 2 35.65 45.83 -8.53
C LYS A 2 35.47 44.32 -8.72
N LYS A 3 35.45 43.55 -7.62
CA LYS A 3 35.14 42.11 -7.64
C LYS A 3 33.62 41.94 -7.63
N THR A 4 33.07 41.42 -8.71
CA THR A 4 31.66 41.02 -8.81
C THR A 4 31.54 39.61 -8.23
N LEU A 5 30.85 39.44 -7.10
CA LEU A 5 30.45 38.12 -6.61
C LEU A 5 29.22 37.66 -7.39
N LEU A 6 29.31 36.48 -8.00
CA LEU A 6 28.21 35.78 -8.64
C LEU A 6 27.62 34.80 -7.61
N ALA A 7 26.41 35.08 -7.12
CA ALA A 7 25.67 34.16 -6.26
C ALA A 7 24.90 33.17 -7.15
N ILE A 8 25.27 31.89 -7.11
CA ILE A 8 24.53 30.79 -7.74
C ILE A 8 23.46 30.37 -6.74
N GLY A 9 22.21 30.76 -6.99
CA GLY A 9 21.06 30.29 -6.24
C GLY A 9 20.62 28.93 -6.77
N THR A 10 20.84 27.88 -6.00
CA THR A 10 20.27 26.55 -6.24
C THR A 10 18.77 26.61 -6.01
N LEU A 11 18.00 26.51 -7.09
CA LEU A 11 16.54 26.43 -7.06
C LEU A 11 16.16 24.98 -6.70
N CYS A 12 15.85 24.72 -5.43
CA CYS A 12 15.20 23.48 -5.01
C CYS A 12 13.75 23.50 -5.53
N LEU A 13 13.47 22.68 -6.55
CA LEU A 13 12.11 22.32 -6.95
C LEU A 13 11.51 21.43 -5.86
N VAL A 14 10.79 22.04 -4.92
CA VAL A 14 9.90 21.32 -4.01
C VAL A 14 8.64 21.03 -4.81
N GLY A 15 8.48 19.80 -5.31
CA GLY A 15 7.21 19.36 -5.87
C GLY A 15 6.19 19.32 -4.74
N SER A 16 5.15 20.15 -4.82
CA SER A 16 4.00 20.03 -3.93
C SER A 16 3.34 18.67 -4.18
N PRO A 17 2.97 17.90 -3.15
CA PRO A 17 2.10 16.75 -3.36
C PRO A 17 0.80 17.29 -3.96
N VAL A 18 0.40 16.76 -5.11
CA VAL A 18 -0.95 16.97 -5.65
C VAL A 18 -1.88 16.41 -4.59
N LEU A 19 -2.61 17.27 -3.89
CA LEU A 19 -3.68 16.85 -2.99
C LEU A 19 -4.69 16.11 -3.86
N ALA A 20 -4.91 14.83 -3.55
CA ALA A 20 -5.96 14.06 -4.20
C ALA A 20 -7.29 14.83 -4.03
N GLY A 21 -8.01 15.04 -5.12
CA GLY A 21 -9.35 15.61 -5.09
C GLY A 21 -10.38 14.59 -4.59
N PRO A 22 -11.67 14.81 -4.87
CA PRO A 22 -12.77 14.02 -4.28
C PRO A 22 -12.67 12.51 -4.48
N ASN A 23 -11.95 12.05 -5.51
CA ASN A 23 -11.79 10.62 -5.83
C ASN A 23 -10.53 9.99 -5.20
N ALA A 24 -9.84 10.73 -4.32
CA ALA A 24 -8.88 10.24 -3.32
C ALA A 24 -7.84 9.22 -3.80
N ASN A 25 -7.29 9.40 -5.02
CA ASN A 25 -6.35 8.47 -5.64
C ASN A 25 -6.84 7.00 -5.65
N GLY A 26 -8.14 6.78 -5.94
CA GLY A 26 -8.69 5.43 -6.04
C GLY A 26 -7.96 4.53 -7.05
N SER A 27 -8.34 3.26 -7.08
CA SER A 27 -7.78 2.26 -7.98
C SER A 27 -8.77 1.89 -9.08
N LEU A 28 -8.26 1.44 -10.22
CA LEU A 28 -9.04 0.61 -11.14
C LEU A 28 -8.59 -0.84 -11.01
N ILE A 29 -9.54 -1.75 -10.89
CA ILE A 29 -9.32 -3.19 -10.79
C ILE A 29 -10.05 -3.92 -11.92
N LEU A 30 -9.56 -5.10 -12.27
CA LEU A 30 -10.23 -6.03 -13.19
C LEU A 30 -10.71 -7.24 -12.40
N ALA A 31 -12.03 -7.39 -12.29
CA ALA A 31 -12.65 -8.42 -11.48
C ALA A 31 -13.46 -9.38 -12.36
N TRP A 32 -13.30 -10.68 -12.15
CA TRP A 32 -14.09 -11.71 -12.80
C TRP A 32 -15.48 -11.84 -12.15
N ALA A 33 -16.52 -11.74 -12.97
CA ALA A 33 -17.89 -12.08 -12.60
C ALA A 33 -18.07 -13.61 -12.63
N ASP A 34 -17.59 -14.30 -11.60
CA ASP A 34 -17.70 -15.76 -11.51
C ASP A 34 -19.17 -16.22 -11.54
N GLY A 35 -19.41 -17.33 -12.25
CA GLY A 35 -20.75 -17.85 -12.49
C GLY A 35 -21.57 -17.08 -13.54
N VAL A 36 -21.09 -15.96 -14.08
CA VAL A 36 -21.72 -15.25 -15.19
C VAL A 36 -21.22 -15.85 -16.51
N VAL A 37 -22.15 -16.46 -17.25
CA VAL A 37 -21.87 -17.04 -18.57
C VAL A 37 -22.32 -16.05 -19.64
N GLN A 38 -21.42 -15.75 -20.58
CA GLN A 38 -21.80 -14.97 -21.75
C GLN A 38 -22.78 -15.78 -22.62
N CYS A 39 -24.03 -15.31 -22.74
CA CYS A 39 -25.06 -15.99 -23.55
C CYS A 39 -25.08 -15.43 -24.98
N PHE A 40 -25.06 -16.33 -25.97
CA PHE A 40 -24.93 -15.98 -27.41
C PHE A 40 -26.25 -15.91 -28.17
N ASP A 41 -27.38 -15.71 -27.50
CA ASP A 41 -28.65 -15.62 -28.21
C ASP A 41 -28.66 -14.34 -29.04
N GLY A 42 -28.30 -14.47 -30.33
CA GLY A 42 -28.06 -13.41 -31.31
C GLY A 42 -29.28 -12.55 -31.68
N GLY A 43 -30.14 -12.26 -30.72
CA GLY A 43 -31.18 -11.25 -30.81
C GLY A 43 -30.76 -10.01 -30.03
N ALA A 44 -30.09 -9.08 -30.70
CA ALA A 44 -30.07 -7.62 -30.47
C ALA A 44 -30.40 -7.09 -29.05
N GLY A 45 -29.83 -7.71 -28.02
CA GLY A 45 -29.68 -7.15 -26.69
C GLY A 45 -28.23 -7.37 -26.36
N VAL A 46 -27.45 -6.29 -26.35
CA VAL A 46 -26.17 -6.31 -25.65
C VAL A 46 -26.53 -6.64 -24.22
N GLU A 47 -26.19 -7.83 -23.74
CA GLU A 47 -26.33 -8.14 -22.32
C GLU A 47 -25.41 -7.17 -21.59
N ASP A 48 -26.02 -6.22 -20.88
CA ASP A 48 -25.30 -5.27 -20.06
C ASP A 48 -24.79 -6.02 -18.83
N TYR A 49 -23.49 -6.31 -18.81
CA TYR A 49 -22.82 -6.98 -17.69
C TYR A 49 -22.30 -5.99 -16.64
N CYS A 50 -22.71 -4.73 -16.67
CA CYS A 50 -22.38 -3.79 -15.60
C CYS A 50 -23.00 -4.26 -14.27
N GLY A 51 -22.18 -4.35 -13.23
CA GLY A 51 -22.59 -4.87 -11.92
C GLY A 51 -22.64 -6.39 -11.83
N ALA A 52 -22.16 -7.12 -12.84
CA ALA A 52 -22.22 -8.59 -12.88
C ALA A 52 -21.37 -9.28 -11.80
N THR A 53 -20.31 -8.62 -11.32
CA THR A 53 -19.46 -9.18 -10.24
C THR A 53 -20.16 -9.26 -8.90
N GLY A 54 -21.02 -8.28 -8.57
CA GLY A 54 -21.72 -8.20 -7.29
C GLY A 54 -20.83 -8.06 -6.05
N ILE A 55 -19.54 -7.77 -6.21
CA ILE A 55 -18.60 -7.66 -5.09
C ILE A 55 -18.97 -6.48 -4.16
N GLN A 56 -18.78 -6.67 -2.86
CA GLN A 56 -19.11 -5.65 -1.85
C GLN A 56 -17.85 -4.94 -1.32
N ASN A 57 -16.71 -5.64 -1.31
CA ASN A 57 -15.42 -5.07 -0.97
C ASN A 57 -14.43 -5.30 -2.12
N CYS A 58 -13.50 -4.36 -2.32
CA CYS A 58 -12.46 -4.49 -3.34
C CYS A 58 -11.66 -5.79 -3.17
N THR A 59 -11.38 -6.20 -1.92
CA THR A 59 -10.59 -7.40 -1.59
C THR A 59 -11.28 -8.71 -1.96
N ASP A 60 -12.58 -8.67 -2.24
CA ASP A 60 -13.35 -9.86 -2.63
C ASP A 60 -13.25 -10.15 -4.14
N ALA A 61 -12.58 -9.28 -4.90
CA ALA A 61 -12.47 -9.41 -6.35
C ALA A 61 -11.60 -10.61 -6.74
N LEU A 62 -12.12 -11.43 -7.65
CA LEU A 62 -11.38 -12.50 -8.29
C LEU A 62 -10.60 -11.93 -9.47
N VAL A 63 -9.27 -11.95 -9.41
CA VAL A 63 -8.38 -11.33 -10.41
C VAL A 63 -7.57 -12.33 -11.21
N GLU A 64 -7.90 -13.61 -11.12
CA GLU A 64 -7.22 -14.67 -11.87
C GLU A 64 -8.16 -15.83 -12.18
N THR A 65 -7.85 -16.58 -13.23
CA THR A 65 -8.52 -17.84 -13.55
C THR A 65 -7.55 -18.83 -14.19
N THR A 66 -8.02 -20.06 -14.36
CA THR A 66 -7.33 -21.10 -15.14
C THR A 66 -8.24 -21.62 -16.24
N GLY A 67 -7.68 -21.91 -17.40
CA GLY A 67 -8.40 -22.47 -18.54
C GLY A 67 -8.80 -21.44 -19.61
N ALA A 68 -9.44 -21.96 -20.66
CA ALA A 68 -9.64 -21.26 -21.94
C ALA A 68 -11.09 -20.83 -22.20
N ASP A 69 -11.96 -20.93 -21.20
CA ASP A 69 -13.36 -20.53 -21.33
C ASP A 69 -13.50 -19.00 -21.40
N VAL A 70 -14.57 -18.56 -22.06
CA VAL A 70 -14.93 -17.13 -22.09
C VAL A 70 -15.48 -16.72 -20.75
N ILE A 71 -14.83 -15.74 -20.13
CA ILE A 71 -15.22 -15.15 -18.86
C ILE A 71 -15.63 -13.69 -19.07
N VAL A 72 -16.49 -13.18 -18.18
CA VAL A 72 -16.84 -11.77 -18.13
C VAL A 72 -16.03 -11.10 -17.03
N LEU A 73 -15.28 -10.07 -17.40
CA LEU A 73 -14.53 -9.21 -16.50
C LEU A 73 -15.22 -7.85 -16.42
N ASN A 74 -15.17 -7.23 -15.24
CA ASN A 74 -15.58 -5.86 -15.02
C ASN A 74 -14.36 -5.01 -14.62
N VAL A 75 -14.20 -3.86 -15.26
CA VAL A 75 -13.34 -2.77 -14.79
C VAL A 75 -14.12 -2.04 -13.71
N ILE A 76 -13.59 -1.99 -12.49
CA ILE A 76 -14.25 -1.38 -11.34
C ILE A 76 -13.36 -0.29 -10.77
N ALA A 77 -13.92 0.91 -10.61
CA ALA A 77 -13.32 1.96 -9.81
C ALA A 77 -13.57 1.67 -8.34
N ALA A 78 -12.48 1.47 -7.60
CA ALA A 78 -12.48 1.24 -6.17
C ALA A 78 -11.92 2.46 -5.45
N PHE A 79 -12.63 2.92 -4.42
CA PHE A 79 -12.26 4.04 -3.59
C PHE A 79 -12.14 3.62 -2.13
N SER A 80 -11.30 4.33 -1.36
CA SER A 80 -11.19 4.09 0.08
C SER A 80 -12.56 4.15 0.75
N PRO A 81 -12.87 3.28 1.74
CA PRO A 81 -14.16 3.29 2.44
C PRO A 81 -14.43 4.59 3.20
N PHE A 82 -13.40 5.42 3.42
CA PHE A 82 -13.51 6.72 4.09
C PHE A 82 -13.50 7.91 3.12
N SER A 83 -13.44 7.65 1.82
CA SER A 83 -13.58 8.68 0.79
C SER A 83 -15.06 8.91 0.43
N ASN A 84 -15.34 10.09 -0.15
CA ASN A 84 -16.64 10.43 -0.70
C ASN A 84 -16.48 10.69 -2.21
N PRO A 85 -16.36 9.62 -3.03
CA PRO A 85 -16.10 9.77 -4.45
C PRO A 85 -17.22 10.57 -5.12
N ARG A 86 -16.84 11.33 -6.14
CA ARG A 86 -17.76 12.07 -7.01
C ARG A 86 -17.42 11.77 -8.46
N LEU A 87 -17.33 10.49 -8.80
CA LEU A 87 -16.83 10.03 -10.09
C LEU A 87 -17.81 10.40 -11.21
N ALA A 88 -17.44 11.35 -12.06
CA ALA A 88 -18.22 11.77 -13.23
C ALA A 88 -17.56 11.35 -14.55
N GLY A 89 -16.27 11.04 -14.52
CA GLY A 89 -15.57 10.47 -15.67
C GLY A 89 -14.31 9.72 -15.29
N VAL A 90 -13.87 8.82 -16.16
CA VAL A 90 -12.63 8.06 -15.99
C VAL A 90 -11.99 7.85 -17.35
N ALA A 91 -10.67 8.00 -17.42
CA ALA A 91 -9.89 7.66 -18.61
C ALA A 91 -8.86 6.59 -18.25
N PHE A 92 -8.83 5.52 -19.05
CA PHE A 92 -7.92 4.40 -18.87
C PHE A 92 -7.66 3.70 -20.21
N GLY A 93 -6.76 2.73 -20.19
CA GLY A 93 -6.52 1.81 -21.28
C GLY A 93 -6.17 0.43 -20.73
N TRP A 94 -5.73 -0.45 -21.62
CA TRP A 94 -5.21 -1.75 -21.22
C TRP A 94 -4.16 -2.27 -22.20
N SER A 95 -3.39 -3.24 -21.73
CA SER A 95 -2.47 -4.03 -22.54
C SER A 95 -2.66 -5.51 -22.27
N TYR A 96 -2.51 -6.30 -23.32
CA TYR A 96 -2.53 -7.76 -23.32
C TYR A 96 -1.79 -8.28 -24.55
N ASP A 97 -1.44 -9.56 -24.55
CA ASP A 97 -0.90 -10.22 -25.74
C ASP A 97 -2.04 -10.64 -26.67
N GLU A 98 -2.21 -9.93 -27.79
CA GLU A 98 -3.30 -10.17 -28.75
C GLU A 98 -3.19 -11.52 -29.48
N GLU A 99 -2.04 -12.20 -29.42
CA GLU A 99 -1.87 -13.54 -29.97
C GLU A 99 -2.37 -14.63 -29.00
N GLU A 100 -2.56 -14.30 -27.72
CA GLU A 100 -2.84 -15.27 -26.65
C GLU A 100 -4.18 -14.99 -25.95
N VAL A 101 -4.47 -13.72 -25.64
CA VAL A 101 -5.71 -13.26 -25.01
C VAL A 101 -6.61 -12.60 -26.06
N PHE A 102 -7.85 -13.08 -26.15
CA PHE A 102 -8.81 -12.60 -27.12
C PHE A 102 -9.98 -11.92 -26.43
N LEU A 103 -10.27 -10.68 -26.87
CA LEU A 103 -11.46 -9.95 -26.47
C LEU A 103 -12.60 -10.27 -27.43
N ARG A 104 -13.67 -10.84 -26.88
CA ARG A 104 -14.82 -11.28 -27.65
C ARG A 104 -15.91 -10.22 -27.75
N ASP A 105 -16.15 -9.52 -26.65
CA ASP A 105 -17.17 -8.48 -26.54
C ASP A 105 -16.81 -7.53 -25.40
N TYR A 106 -17.39 -6.33 -25.39
CA TYR A 106 -17.06 -5.30 -24.40
C TYR A 106 -18.06 -4.15 -24.42
N GLY A 107 -18.13 -3.39 -23.33
CA GLY A 107 -19.02 -2.24 -23.25
C GLY A 107 -18.82 -1.33 -22.04
N SER A 108 -19.21 -0.07 -22.22
CA SER A 108 -19.20 0.97 -21.18
C SER A 108 -20.37 0.84 -20.20
N CYS A 109 -20.08 1.07 -18.92
CA CYS A 109 -21.09 1.23 -17.85
C CYS A 109 -21.50 2.70 -17.61
N GLY A 110 -20.90 3.64 -18.34
CA GLY A 110 -21.28 5.05 -18.32
C GLY A 110 -22.23 5.45 -19.43
N ASP A 111 -22.77 6.66 -19.30
CA ASP A 111 -23.73 7.27 -20.22
C ASP A 111 -23.10 7.63 -21.58
N PHE A 112 -21.79 7.88 -21.59
CA PHE A 112 -21.07 8.27 -22.79
C PHE A 112 -19.61 7.78 -22.77
N GLU A 113 -19.19 7.23 -23.90
CA GLU A 113 -17.86 6.66 -24.13
C GLU A 113 -17.12 7.44 -25.23
N LEU A 114 -15.82 7.66 -25.00
CA LEU A 114 -14.88 8.31 -25.90
C LEU A 114 -13.66 7.40 -26.12
N PRO A 115 -13.78 6.38 -26.97
CA PRO A 115 -12.67 5.51 -27.30
C PRO A 115 -11.66 6.21 -28.21
N ASN A 116 -10.39 5.81 -28.13
CA ASN A 116 -9.46 6.11 -29.22
C ASN A 116 -9.80 5.22 -30.45
N ASN A 117 -9.15 5.49 -31.60
CA ASN A 117 -9.51 4.84 -32.85
C ASN A 117 -9.30 3.32 -32.88
N ASP A 118 -8.44 2.78 -32.01
CA ASP A 118 -8.03 1.38 -32.01
C ASP A 118 -8.67 0.59 -30.87
N TRP A 119 -9.48 1.23 -30.01
CA TRP A 119 -10.17 0.56 -28.91
C TRP A 119 -11.04 -0.59 -29.44
N PRO A 120 -10.94 -1.81 -28.86
CA PRO A 120 -10.31 -2.21 -27.60
C PRO A 120 -8.91 -2.84 -27.72
N ALA A 121 -8.15 -2.58 -28.79
CA ALA A 121 -6.85 -3.23 -29.01
C ALA A 121 -5.86 -3.04 -27.85
N SER A 122 -4.84 -3.89 -27.77
CA SER A 122 -3.78 -3.76 -26.78
C SER A 122 -3.01 -2.44 -26.94
N GLY A 123 -2.76 -1.75 -25.83
CA GLY A 123 -2.14 -0.41 -25.80
C GLY A 123 -3.07 0.73 -26.22
N SER A 124 -4.36 0.47 -26.40
CA SER A 124 -5.38 1.48 -26.67
C SER A 124 -6.07 1.96 -25.38
N GLY A 125 -6.93 2.98 -25.48
CA GLY A 125 -7.63 3.57 -24.33
C GLY A 125 -9.01 4.11 -24.66
N THR A 126 -9.83 4.23 -23.63
CA THR A 126 -11.16 4.87 -23.67
C THR A 126 -11.37 5.80 -22.48
N ALA A 127 -12.32 6.72 -22.62
CA ALA A 127 -12.85 7.48 -21.50
C ALA A 127 -14.35 7.26 -21.37
N VAL A 128 -14.81 7.05 -20.14
CA VAL A 128 -16.21 6.79 -19.80
C VAL A 128 -16.69 7.91 -18.91
N THR A 129 -17.90 8.41 -19.13
CA THR A 129 -18.50 9.51 -18.36
C THR A 129 -19.94 9.23 -17.98
N TRP A 130 -20.36 9.82 -16.85
CA TRP A 130 -21.72 9.77 -16.34
C TRP A 130 -22.30 11.17 -16.25
N SER A 131 -23.59 11.28 -16.55
CA SER A 131 -24.36 12.51 -16.39
C SER A 131 -24.64 12.84 -14.91
N VAL A 132 -24.56 11.83 -14.05
CA VAL A 132 -24.68 11.94 -12.59
C VAL A 132 -23.43 11.33 -11.96
N ALA A 133 -22.79 12.06 -11.05
CA ALA A 133 -21.62 11.57 -10.33
C ALA A 133 -21.93 10.30 -9.54
N GLN A 134 -21.10 9.28 -9.72
CA GLN A 134 -21.12 8.03 -8.98
C GLN A 134 -20.45 8.25 -7.63
N MET A 135 -21.17 7.94 -6.54
CA MET A 135 -20.72 8.14 -5.16
C MET A 135 -20.43 6.82 -4.42
N GLY A 136 -20.50 5.70 -5.14
CA GLY A 136 -20.21 4.38 -4.58
C GLY A 136 -18.71 4.15 -4.43
N GLN A 137 -18.32 3.47 -3.35
CA GLN A 137 -16.94 3.05 -3.11
C GLN A 137 -16.46 2.02 -4.14
N LEU A 138 -17.38 1.25 -4.72
CA LEU A 138 -17.16 0.42 -5.88
C LEU A 138 -18.12 0.88 -6.98
N THR A 139 -17.58 1.20 -8.15
CA THR A 139 -18.36 1.63 -9.31
C THR A 139 -17.88 0.86 -10.54
N ASP A 140 -18.77 0.09 -11.17
CA ASP A 140 -18.49 -0.54 -12.46
C ASP A 140 -18.30 0.53 -13.54
N VAL A 141 -17.17 0.46 -14.24
CA VAL A 141 -16.76 1.40 -15.29
C VAL A 141 -16.96 0.81 -16.67
N TYR A 142 -16.58 -0.46 -16.83
CA TYR A 142 -16.55 -1.15 -18.10
C TYR A 142 -16.72 -2.64 -17.89
N TRP A 143 -17.12 -3.36 -18.93
CA TRP A 143 -17.08 -4.82 -18.94
C TRP A 143 -16.45 -5.33 -20.24
N LEU A 144 -15.87 -6.53 -20.18
CA LEU A 144 -15.31 -7.23 -21.33
C LEU A 144 -15.49 -8.74 -21.16
N ALA A 145 -15.77 -9.42 -22.26
CA ALA A 145 -15.72 -10.87 -22.37
C ALA A 145 -14.38 -11.26 -22.98
N ALA A 146 -13.57 -12.01 -22.25
CA ALA A 146 -12.21 -12.37 -22.64
C ALA A 146 -11.91 -13.85 -22.39
N TYR A 147 -10.95 -14.40 -23.13
CA TYR A 147 -10.45 -15.76 -22.91
C TYR A 147 -9.00 -15.91 -23.36
N ASN A 148 -8.30 -16.85 -22.72
CA ASN A 148 -6.96 -17.29 -23.09
C ASN A 148 -7.03 -18.62 -23.86
N TYR A 149 -6.87 -18.58 -25.17
CA TYR A 149 -7.14 -19.77 -25.99
C TYR A 149 -6.10 -20.89 -25.81
N TYR A 150 -4.83 -20.53 -25.63
CA TYR A 150 -3.71 -21.47 -25.64
C TYR A 150 -3.31 -21.95 -24.24
N GLY A 151 -3.82 -21.32 -23.18
CA GLY A 151 -3.55 -21.68 -21.79
C GLY A 151 -2.12 -21.35 -21.33
N ASN A 152 -1.42 -20.49 -22.07
CA ASN A 152 -0.13 -19.95 -21.65
C ASN A 152 -0.36 -18.87 -20.57
N PRO A 153 0.49 -18.76 -19.54
CA PRO A 153 0.39 -17.70 -18.54
C PRO A 153 0.38 -16.30 -19.16
N GLN A 154 -0.71 -15.54 -19.00
CA GLN A 154 -0.90 -14.22 -19.61
C GLN A 154 -1.56 -13.21 -18.66
N LEU A 155 -1.24 -11.93 -18.86
CA LEU A 155 -1.87 -10.82 -18.14
C LEU A 155 -2.67 -9.95 -19.10
N LEU A 156 -3.86 -9.57 -18.67
CA LEU A 156 -4.59 -8.42 -19.21
C LEU A 156 -4.52 -7.32 -18.16
N ALA A 157 -3.74 -6.27 -18.43
CA ALA A 157 -3.41 -5.24 -17.47
C ALA A 157 -4.09 -3.92 -17.81
N LEU A 158 -4.64 -3.22 -16.82
CA LEU A 158 -5.08 -1.84 -16.99
C LEU A 158 -3.85 -0.93 -17.10
N GLU A 159 -3.93 0.04 -17.99
CA GLU A 159 -2.87 1.00 -18.28
C GLU A 159 -3.42 2.43 -18.36
N PRO A 160 -2.56 3.46 -18.28
CA PRO A 160 -2.97 4.82 -18.59
C PRO A 160 -3.46 4.95 -20.05
N HIS A 161 -4.52 5.71 -20.27
CA HIS A 161 -4.97 6.05 -21.62
C HIS A 161 -3.82 6.72 -22.40
N PRO A 162 -3.51 6.31 -23.65
CA PRO A 162 -2.31 6.76 -24.37
C PRO A 162 -2.13 8.28 -24.48
N SER A 163 -3.24 9.03 -24.62
CA SER A 163 -3.23 10.50 -24.71
C SER A 163 -3.81 11.23 -23.50
N GLN A 164 -4.45 10.56 -22.56
CA GLN A 164 -5.19 11.19 -21.44
C GLN A 164 -4.67 10.76 -20.06
N GLY A 165 -3.82 9.74 -20.00
CA GLY A 165 -3.34 9.17 -18.74
C GLY A 165 -4.39 8.32 -18.03
N ALA A 166 -4.13 8.00 -16.77
CA ALA A 166 -5.05 7.31 -15.89
C ALA A 166 -5.62 8.33 -14.90
N VAL A 167 -6.85 8.80 -15.14
CA VAL A 167 -7.47 9.87 -14.33
C VAL A 167 -8.94 9.60 -14.03
N PHE A 168 -9.37 9.96 -12.82
CA PHE A 168 -10.75 10.20 -12.46
C PHE A 168 -11.08 11.68 -12.61
N ALA A 169 -12.28 11.99 -13.07
CA ALA A 169 -12.81 13.34 -13.17
C ALA A 169 -14.04 13.47 -12.27
N ASP A 170 -14.16 14.57 -11.54
CA ASP A 170 -15.36 14.90 -10.79
C ASP A 170 -16.41 15.68 -11.62
N ASP A 171 -17.56 15.94 -11.01
CA ASP A 171 -18.68 16.71 -11.58
C ASP A 171 -18.57 18.22 -11.36
N ASP A 172 -17.41 18.76 -11.00
CA ASP A 172 -17.18 20.21 -10.99
C ASP A 172 -17.06 20.76 -12.43
N VAL A 173 -17.17 22.08 -12.59
CA VAL A 173 -17.08 22.75 -13.90
C VAL A 173 -16.06 23.90 -13.84
N PRO A 174 -14.84 23.73 -14.38
CA PRO A 174 -14.29 22.51 -15.01
C PRO A 174 -14.03 21.40 -13.98
N SER A 175 -14.08 20.15 -14.43
CA SER A 175 -13.82 18.99 -13.58
C SER A 175 -12.41 19.03 -12.99
N ASN A 176 -12.29 18.71 -11.71
CA ASN A 176 -11.01 18.39 -11.11
C ASN A 176 -10.61 16.97 -11.52
N LEU A 177 -9.34 16.80 -11.90
CA LEU A 177 -8.79 15.53 -12.33
C LEU A 177 -7.90 14.96 -11.23
N ASP A 178 -8.23 13.75 -10.78
CA ASP A 178 -7.49 12.99 -9.80
C ASP A 178 -6.74 11.86 -10.51
N PRO A 179 -5.41 11.75 -10.34
CA PRO A 179 -4.69 10.58 -10.83
C PRO A 179 -5.26 9.30 -10.22
N ILE A 180 -5.39 8.25 -11.03
CA ILE A 180 -5.70 6.91 -10.52
C ILE A 180 -4.45 6.40 -9.82
N GLY A 181 -4.55 6.08 -8.53
CA GLY A 181 -3.41 5.71 -7.70
C GLY A 181 -2.81 4.37 -8.11
N TRP A 182 -3.66 3.42 -8.47
CA TRP A 182 -3.25 2.07 -8.85
C TRP A 182 -4.12 1.46 -9.95
N LEU A 183 -3.48 0.66 -10.80
CA LEU A 183 -4.10 -0.06 -11.92
C LEU A 183 -3.87 -1.55 -11.74
N GLY A 184 -4.95 -2.32 -11.73
CA GLY A 184 -4.93 -3.77 -11.58
C GLY A 184 -4.70 -4.53 -12.88
N ALA A 185 -4.50 -5.83 -12.76
CA ALA A 185 -4.35 -6.74 -13.89
C ALA A 185 -5.05 -8.06 -13.60
N PHE A 186 -5.67 -8.63 -14.63
CA PHE A 186 -6.26 -9.95 -14.57
C PHE A 186 -5.28 -11.01 -15.09
N GLY A 187 -5.14 -12.12 -14.36
CA GLY A 187 -4.27 -13.24 -14.72
C GLY A 187 -5.00 -14.41 -15.34
N PHE A 188 -4.63 -14.78 -16.56
CA PHE A 188 -4.98 -16.06 -17.16
C PHE A 188 -3.85 -17.05 -16.94
N ASP A 189 -4.11 -18.14 -16.22
CA ASP A 189 -3.13 -19.19 -15.90
C ASP A 189 -1.87 -18.63 -15.19
N THR A 190 -2.01 -17.47 -14.55
CA THR A 190 -0.97 -16.74 -13.81
C THR A 190 -1.62 -15.87 -12.75
N THR A 191 -0.82 -15.37 -11.81
CA THR A 191 -1.31 -14.50 -10.75
C THR A 191 -1.64 -13.10 -11.26
N GLY A 192 -2.85 -12.64 -10.97
CA GLY A 192 -3.29 -11.27 -11.25
C GLY A 192 -2.77 -10.24 -10.23
N SER A 193 -3.13 -8.98 -10.43
CA SER A 193 -2.85 -7.89 -9.49
C SER A 193 -4.14 -7.19 -9.07
N LEU A 194 -4.40 -7.22 -7.75
CA LEU A 194 -5.55 -6.57 -7.12
C LEU A 194 -5.08 -5.42 -6.23
N PRO A 195 -4.83 -4.22 -6.79
CA PRO A 195 -4.49 -3.07 -5.98
C PRO A 195 -5.75 -2.40 -5.44
N CYS A 196 -6.17 -2.80 -4.24
CA CYS A 196 -7.19 -2.04 -3.53
C CYS A 196 -6.59 -0.73 -2.99
N PRO A 197 -7.33 0.39 -3.03
CA PRO A 197 -6.87 1.61 -2.39
C PRO A 197 -6.52 1.30 -0.93
N PRO A 198 -5.33 1.72 -0.46
CA PRO A 198 -4.97 1.55 0.94
C PRO A 198 -6.03 2.28 1.76
N ASP A 199 -6.28 1.73 2.94
CA ASP A 199 -7.18 2.39 3.85
C ASP A 199 -6.43 3.52 4.55
N GLU A 200 -6.28 4.64 3.85
CA GLU A 200 -5.51 5.79 4.33
C GLU A 200 -6.10 6.42 5.61
N ASN A 201 -7.28 5.96 6.03
CA ASN A 201 -7.97 6.37 7.24
C ASN A 201 -8.17 5.24 8.26
N ILE A 202 -7.65 4.02 8.04
CA ILE A 202 -7.51 3.05 9.13
C ILE A 202 -6.34 3.51 10.00
N PRO A 203 -6.62 3.98 11.23
CA PRO A 203 -5.55 4.32 12.12
C PRO A 203 -4.84 3.05 12.58
N GLY A 204 -3.61 3.22 13.02
CA GLY A 204 -2.73 2.17 13.52
C GLY A 204 -1.93 2.72 14.69
N ALA A 205 -1.28 1.82 15.42
CA ALA A 205 -0.42 2.17 16.54
C ALA A 205 0.83 2.90 16.03
N CYS A 206 0.97 4.15 16.48
CA CYS A 206 2.19 4.95 16.37
C CYS A 206 2.92 4.91 17.71
N CYS A 207 4.14 4.38 17.70
CA CYS A 207 4.99 4.24 18.88
C CYS A 207 6.00 5.37 18.98
N TYR A 208 6.00 6.05 20.12
CA TYR A 208 6.96 7.10 20.41
C TYR A 208 8.06 6.61 21.35
N LEU A 209 9.18 7.34 21.39
CA LEU A 209 10.33 6.99 22.24
C LEU A 209 10.02 6.96 23.74
N ASP A 210 8.96 7.64 24.19
CA ASP A 210 8.52 7.67 25.58
C ASP A 210 7.53 6.55 25.94
N CYS A 211 7.40 5.54 25.07
CA CYS A 211 6.48 4.40 25.21
C CYS A 211 5.01 4.75 25.08
N SER A 212 4.69 6.00 24.74
CA SER A 212 3.33 6.34 24.39
C SER A 212 2.97 5.68 23.06
N CYS A 213 1.72 5.23 22.99
CA CYS A 213 1.12 4.67 21.81
C CYS A 213 -0.13 5.47 21.51
N GLU A 214 -0.22 5.99 20.30
CA GLU A 214 -1.43 6.65 19.80
C GLU A 214 -1.95 5.94 18.57
N VAL A 215 -3.26 5.74 18.50
CA VAL A 215 -3.93 5.19 17.32
C VAL A 215 -4.27 6.36 16.40
N LEU A 216 -3.46 6.55 15.35
CA LEU A 216 -3.53 7.68 14.43
C LEU A 216 -3.44 7.18 12.97
N PRO A 217 -3.86 7.96 11.96
CA PRO A 217 -3.53 7.67 10.56
C PRO A 217 -2.01 7.64 10.32
N ARG A 218 -1.56 6.88 9.30
CA ARG A 218 -0.12 6.77 8.97
C ARG A 218 0.54 8.13 8.72
N ALA A 219 -0.18 9.06 8.07
CA ALA A 219 0.33 10.39 7.75
C ALA A 219 0.62 11.25 8.99
N ASP A 220 -0.07 10.99 10.10
CA ASP A 220 0.06 11.73 11.36
C ASP A 220 1.08 11.09 12.31
N CYS A 221 1.53 9.87 12.02
CA CYS A 221 2.51 9.18 12.85
C CYS A 221 3.94 9.70 12.61
N THR A 222 4.50 10.38 13.61
CA THR A 222 5.90 10.86 13.61
C THR A 222 6.87 9.89 14.30
N GLY A 223 6.35 8.84 14.93
CA GLY A 223 7.11 7.77 15.56
C GLY A 223 7.20 6.49 14.71
N ASP A 224 7.45 5.37 15.37
CA ASP A 224 7.50 4.05 14.75
C ASP A 224 6.09 3.51 14.53
N TRP A 225 5.71 3.41 13.26
CA TRP A 225 4.41 2.90 12.85
C TRP A 225 4.38 1.37 12.82
N LEU A 226 3.42 0.76 13.50
CA LEU A 226 3.31 -0.70 13.56
C LEU A 226 2.43 -1.32 12.45
N GLY A 227 1.72 -0.50 11.69
CA GLY A 227 0.83 -0.95 10.61
C GLY A 227 -0.62 -0.52 10.81
N GLU A 228 -1.37 -0.47 9.71
CA GLU A 228 -2.81 -0.21 9.73
C GLU A 228 -3.55 -1.26 10.58
N GLY A 229 -4.53 -0.82 11.38
CA GLY A 229 -5.39 -1.71 12.17
C GLY A 229 -4.73 -2.27 13.45
N THR A 230 -3.49 -1.89 13.74
CA THR A 230 -2.84 -2.22 15.01
C THR A 230 -3.40 -1.36 16.15
N SER A 231 -3.62 -1.96 17.34
CA SER A 231 -4.17 -1.26 18.52
C SER A 231 -3.08 -0.84 19.50
N CYS A 232 -3.38 0.17 20.33
CA CYS A 232 -2.58 0.53 21.51
C CYS A 232 -3.05 -0.14 22.81
N ASP A 233 -3.94 -1.13 22.71
CA ASP A 233 -4.46 -1.89 23.85
C ASP A 233 -4.49 -3.41 23.51
N PRO A 234 -3.61 -4.22 24.12
CA PRO A 234 -2.51 -3.80 25.02
C PRO A 234 -1.45 -2.99 24.27
N ASN A 235 -0.74 -2.07 24.95
CA ASN A 235 0.28 -1.23 24.31
C ASN A 235 1.39 -2.07 23.67
N PRO A 236 1.51 -2.10 22.34
CA PRO A 236 2.50 -2.90 21.62
C PRO A 236 3.88 -2.24 21.54
N CYS A 237 4.00 -0.97 21.96
CA CYS A 237 5.25 -0.22 21.89
C CYS A 237 6.23 -0.74 22.93
N SER A 238 7.17 -1.56 22.48
CA SER A 238 8.27 -2.03 23.30
C SER A 238 9.31 -0.93 23.45
N CYS A 239 9.33 -0.29 24.62
CA CYS A 239 10.52 0.42 25.05
C CYS A 239 11.44 -0.54 25.75
N SER A 240 12.72 -0.43 25.46
CA SER A 240 13.73 -0.81 26.44
C SER A 240 14.15 0.45 27.17
N PRO A 241 13.63 0.71 28.38
CA PRO A 241 13.90 1.96 29.10
C PRO A 241 15.41 2.12 29.29
N PRO A 242 15.92 3.37 29.25
CA PRO A 242 17.31 3.61 29.54
C PRO A 242 17.65 3.16 30.96
N GLY A 243 18.87 2.68 31.10
CA GLY A 243 19.39 2.12 32.34
C GLY A 243 20.90 2.31 32.41
N ALA A 244 21.52 1.76 33.46
CA ALA A 244 22.95 1.86 33.66
C ALA A 244 23.68 0.96 32.66
N CYS A 245 24.44 1.58 31.75
CA CYS A 245 25.41 0.92 30.91
C CYS A 245 26.82 1.10 31.50
N CYS A 246 27.44 -0.01 31.87
CA CYS A 246 28.71 -0.03 32.60
C CYS A 246 29.91 -0.37 31.74
N PHE A 247 30.95 0.45 31.88
CA PHE A 247 32.30 0.16 31.42
C PHE A 247 33.20 -0.17 32.61
N PHE A 248 33.30 -1.46 32.95
CA PHE A 248 34.01 -1.90 34.16
C PHE A 248 35.51 -1.60 34.15
N GLU A 249 36.13 -1.45 32.99
CA GLU A 249 37.56 -1.09 32.87
C GLU A 249 37.83 0.36 33.29
N THR A 250 36.94 1.28 32.92
CA THR A 250 37.06 2.72 33.20
C THR A 250 36.24 3.17 34.41
N GLN A 251 35.39 2.29 34.96
CA GLN A 251 34.40 2.58 36.00
C GLN A 251 33.40 3.67 35.59
N GLU A 252 33.16 3.80 34.29
CA GLU A 252 32.22 4.77 33.73
C GLU A 252 30.83 4.16 33.63
N CYS A 253 29.82 4.97 33.98
CA CYS A 253 28.41 4.63 33.81
C CYS A 253 27.77 5.67 32.89
N VAL A 254 27.10 5.21 31.83
CA VAL A 254 26.28 6.05 30.97
C VAL A 254 24.84 5.57 31.00
N PHE A 255 23.89 6.52 31.04
CA PHE A 255 22.46 6.21 31.13
C PHE A 255 21.87 6.20 29.72
N VAL A 256 21.77 4.99 29.15
CA VAL A 256 21.41 4.75 27.74
C VAL A 256 20.50 3.52 27.65
N THR A 257 19.86 3.29 26.50
CA THR A 257 19.07 2.08 26.24
C THR A 257 19.95 0.82 26.15
N PRO A 258 19.40 -0.41 26.30
CA PRO A 258 20.15 -1.65 26.12
C PRO A 258 20.83 -1.75 24.76
N ASP A 259 20.13 -1.40 23.68
CA ASP A 259 20.68 -1.47 22.32
C ASP A 259 21.84 -0.49 22.13
N GLU A 260 21.71 0.73 22.65
CA GLU A 260 22.81 1.70 22.67
C GLU A 260 23.98 1.20 23.53
N CYS A 261 23.71 0.57 24.67
CA CYS A 261 24.73 0.02 25.55
C CYS A 261 25.55 -1.09 24.85
N ASP A 262 24.87 -2.00 24.16
CA ASP A 262 25.50 -3.04 23.36
C ASP A 262 26.28 -2.43 22.18
N ALA A 263 25.74 -1.41 21.52
CA ALA A 263 26.40 -0.72 20.40
C ALA A 263 27.69 0.00 20.80
N ILE A 264 27.75 0.53 22.03
CA ILE A 264 28.97 1.16 22.59
C ILE A 264 29.89 0.16 23.32
N GLY A 265 29.54 -1.13 23.35
CA GLY A 265 30.34 -2.20 23.95
C GLY A 265 30.36 -2.20 25.48
N GLY A 266 29.35 -1.62 26.12
CA GLY A 266 29.17 -1.65 27.57
C GLY A 266 28.38 -2.87 28.04
N VAL A 267 28.18 -2.98 29.35
CA VAL A 267 27.35 -4.02 29.97
C VAL A 267 26.11 -3.37 30.59
N PHE A 268 24.93 -3.70 30.07
CA PHE A 268 23.66 -3.18 30.59
C PHE A 268 23.26 -3.89 31.89
N LEU A 269 23.07 -3.13 32.97
CA LEU A 269 22.73 -3.67 34.29
C LEU A 269 21.22 -3.68 34.58
N GLY A 270 20.39 -3.20 33.66
CA GLY A 270 18.96 -3.02 33.87
C GLY A 270 18.58 -1.55 34.05
N GLU A 271 17.28 -1.31 34.30
CA GLU A 271 16.66 0.00 34.46
C GLU A 271 17.00 0.68 35.81
N ILE A 272 18.29 0.77 36.13
CA ILE A 272 18.83 1.42 37.32
C ILE A 272 19.58 2.72 36.94
N PRO A 273 19.58 3.75 37.79
CA PRO A 273 20.30 5.00 37.52
C PRO A 273 21.83 4.83 37.63
N CYS A 274 22.58 5.72 36.98
CA CYS A 274 24.04 5.80 37.10
C CYS A 274 24.54 6.55 38.35
N ASP A 275 23.64 7.09 39.17
CA ASP A 275 23.97 7.77 40.43
C ASP A 275 23.12 7.20 41.57
N PRO A 276 23.71 6.54 42.59
CA PRO A 276 25.15 6.26 42.74
C PRO A 276 25.67 5.27 41.69
N ASN A 277 26.93 5.43 41.27
CA ASN A 277 27.55 4.63 40.20
C ASN A 277 27.53 3.11 40.51
N PRO A 278 26.75 2.30 39.77
CA PRO A 278 26.65 0.87 40.00
C PRO A 278 27.83 0.08 39.42
N CYS A 279 28.69 0.70 38.61
CA CYS A 279 29.79 0.06 37.87
C CYS A 279 31.05 -0.13 38.72
N LEU A 280 30.90 -0.74 39.89
CA LEU A 280 32.01 -1.01 40.80
C LEU A 280 32.85 -2.21 40.30
N PRO A 281 34.18 -2.17 40.45
CA PRO A 281 35.03 -3.31 40.10
C PRO A 281 34.61 -4.53 40.93
N ILE A 282 34.39 -5.67 40.28
CA ILE A 282 34.21 -6.94 40.98
C ILE A 282 35.52 -7.21 41.73
N PRO A 283 35.52 -7.28 43.07
CA PRO A 283 36.74 -7.58 43.79
C PRO A 283 37.13 -9.03 43.51
N VAL A 284 38.07 -9.24 42.60
CA VAL A 284 38.81 -10.50 42.52
C VAL A 284 39.76 -10.53 43.71
N LEU A 285 39.35 -11.22 44.77
CA LEU A 285 40.27 -11.60 45.82
C LEU A 285 41.29 -12.54 45.20
N ASP A 286 42.55 -12.14 45.18
CA ASP A 286 43.66 -13.03 44.79
C ASP A 286 43.85 -14.06 45.89
N GLN A 287 43.04 -15.11 45.86
CA GLN A 287 43.12 -16.26 46.75
C GLN A 287 43.73 -17.42 45.99
N SER A 288 44.77 -17.99 46.58
CA SER A 288 45.36 -19.22 46.08
C SER A 288 44.33 -20.36 46.15
N TRP A 289 44.47 -21.34 45.24
CA TRP A 289 43.67 -22.56 45.31
C TRP A 289 43.91 -23.35 46.62
N GLY A 290 44.95 -23.02 47.39
CA GLY A 290 45.16 -23.51 48.75
C GLY A 290 44.20 -22.88 49.77
N GLU A 291 44.00 -21.56 49.70
CA GLU A 291 43.13 -20.80 50.61
C GLU A 291 41.66 -21.14 50.38
N VAL A 292 41.22 -21.25 49.13
CA VAL A 292 39.83 -21.64 48.81
C VAL A 292 39.54 -23.05 49.32
N LYS A 293 40.46 -24.02 49.13
CA LYS A 293 40.29 -25.38 49.68
C LYS A 293 40.31 -25.41 51.21
N GLY A 294 41.12 -24.56 51.84
CA GLY A 294 41.16 -24.44 53.30
C GLY A 294 39.84 -23.98 53.88
N HIS A 295 39.13 -23.08 53.18
CA HIS A 295 37.82 -22.58 53.59
C HIS A 295 36.75 -23.68 53.58
N TYR A 296 36.70 -24.52 52.54
CA TYR A 296 35.70 -25.59 52.41
C TYR A 296 36.05 -26.89 53.16
N ARG A 297 37.22 -26.95 53.81
CA ARG A 297 37.68 -28.17 54.53
C ARG A 297 37.30 -28.19 56.01
N ASN A 298 36.81 -27.09 56.56
CA ASN A 298 36.42 -26.97 57.97
C ASN A 298 34.90 -27.11 58.20
N ASP A 299 34.13 -27.40 57.15
CA ASP A 299 32.66 -27.50 57.18
C ASP A 299 32.14 -28.96 57.17
N GLU A 300 33.00 -29.94 57.46
CA GLU A 300 32.63 -31.34 57.81
C GLU A 300 33.06 -31.65 59.26
#